data_AF-A0A077MCI6-F1
#
_entry.id   AF-A0A077MCI6-F1
#
_cell.length_a   1.000
_cell.length_b   1.000
_cell.length_c   1.000
_cell.angle_alpha   90.00
_cell.angle_beta   90.00
_cell.angle_gamma   90.00
#
_symmetry.space_group_name_H-M   'P 1'
#
loop_
_entity.id
_entity.type
_entity.pdbx_description
1 polymer ?
#
loop_
_entity_poly.entity_id
_entity_poly.type
_entity_poly.pdbx_seq_one_letter_code
_entity_poly.pdbx_strand_id
1 'polypeptide(L)'
;MGSWGDAMLDAIETGRRNGQLGLIVEGYDAAASISLEAITEVLDRIEAKVEAGKNLSADEKVMRTELYAIKSKIERKLTDYWQTTYGG
;
A
#
# COMPACT_ATOMS: atom_id res chain seq x y z
N MET A 1 -12.14 8.70 -41.40
CA MET A 1 -13.25 7.95 -40.77
C MET A 1 -12.68 6.60 -40.37
N GLY A 2 -12.50 6.37 -39.06
CA GLY A 2 -11.95 5.11 -38.55
C GLY A 2 -12.93 3.96 -38.74
N SER A 3 -12.41 2.77 -39.07
CA SER A 3 -13.20 1.56 -39.24
C SER A 3 -13.83 1.14 -37.91
N TRP A 4 -15.07 0.65 -37.94
CA TRP A 4 -15.71 0.00 -36.78
C TRP A 4 -14.86 -1.15 -36.20
N GLY A 5 -14.04 -1.80 -37.04
CA GLY A 5 -13.10 -2.84 -36.61
C GLY A 5 -11.95 -2.32 -35.75
N ASP A 6 -11.42 -1.12 -36.04
CA ASP A 6 -10.35 -0.51 -35.25
C ASP A 6 -10.86 -0.08 -33.87
N ALA A 7 -12.06 0.50 -33.80
CA ALA A 7 -12.68 0.88 -32.53
C ALA A 7 -12.99 -0.33 -31.63
N MET A 8 -13.36 -1.46 -32.23
CA MET A 8 -13.61 -2.70 -31.49
C MET A 8 -12.32 -3.34 -30.98
N LEU A 9 -11.25 -3.32 -31.77
CA LEU A 9 -9.92 -3.78 -31.34
C LEU A 9 -9.35 -2.90 -30.22
N ASP A 10 -9.48 -1.58 -30.32
CA ASP A 10 -9.08 -0.66 -29.26
C ASP A 10 -9.85 -0.91 -27.96
N ALA A 11 -11.17 -1.17 -28.04
CA ALA A 11 -11.99 -1.49 -26.87
C ALA A 11 -11.57 -2.81 -26.20
N ILE A 12 -11.27 -3.84 -26.99
CA ILE A 12 -10.78 -5.14 -26.49
C ILE A 12 -9.39 -4.98 -25.86
N GLU A 13 -8.49 -4.23 -26.49
CA GLU A 13 -7.14 -4.03 -26.01
C GLU A 13 -7.10 -3.15 -24.75
N THR A 14 -8.02 -2.18 -24.66
CA THR A 14 -8.25 -1.37 -23.46
C THR A 14 -8.85 -2.21 -22.34
N GLY A 15 -9.85 -3.05 -22.62
CA GLY A 15 -10.44 -3.98 -21.65
C GLY A 15 -9.43 -4.98 -21.10
N ARG A 16 -8.55 -5.52 -21.96
CA ARG A 16 -7.46 -6.42 -21.56
C ARG A 16 -6.42 -5.71 -20.70
N ARG A 17 -6.02 -4.48 -21.07
CA ARG A 17 -5.10 -3.66 -20.25
C ARG A 17 -5.70 -3.37 -18.89
N ASN A 18 -6.95 -2.95 -18.84
CA ASN A 18 -7.64 -2.62 -17.58
C ASN A 18 -7.81 -3.84 -16.69
N GLY A 19 -8.11 -5.01 -17.26
CA GLY A 19 -8.18 -6.28 -16.51
C GLY A 19 -6.81 -6.71 -15.94
N GLN A 20 -5.73 -6.54 -16.71
CA GLN A 20 -4.37 -6.81 -16.21
C GLN A 20 -3.92 -5.81 -15.15
N LEU A 21 -4.28 -4.53 -15.30
CA LEU A 21 -4.01 -3.50 -14.31
C LEU A 21 -4.77 -3.78 -13.00
N GLY A 22 -6.02 -4.25 -13.07
CA GLY A 22 -6.81 -4.64 -11.89
C GLY A 22 -6.13 -5.73 -11.05
N LEU A 23 -5.66 -6.81 -11.67
CA LEU A 23 -4.95 -7.90 -10.98
C LEU A 23 -3.61 -7.44 -10.38
N ILE A 24 -2.90 -6.56 -11.08
CA ILE A 24 -1.65 -5.98 -10.58
C ILE A 24 -1.92 -5.10 -9.34
N VAL A 25 -2.98 -4.30 -9.38
CA VAL A 25 -3.40 -3.43 -8.27
C VAL A 25 -3.82 -4.25 -7.05
N GLU A 26 -4.63 -5.30 -7.22
CA GLU A 26 -5.01 -6.21 -6.14
C GLU A 26 -3.79 -6.88 -5.51
N GLY A 27 -2.80 -7.29 -6.32
CA GLY A 27 -1.55 -7.85 -5.82
C GLY A 27 -0.72 -6.85 -5.00
N TYR A 28 -0.66 -5.58 -5.41
CA TYR A 28 0.03 -4.53 -4.66
C TYR A 28 -0.70 -4.16 -3.36
N ASP A 29 -2.05 -4.13 -3.37
CA ASP A 29 -2.85 -3.88 -2.18
C ASP A 29 -2.70 -4.98 -1.13
N ALA A 30 -2.70 -6.24 -1.57
CA ALA A 30 -2.42 -7.39 -0.71
C ALA A 30 -1.01 -7.30 -0.09
N ALA A 31 0.01 -6.98 -0.90
CA ALA A 31 1.39 -6.84 -0.42
C ALA A 31 1.55 -5.67 0.57
N ALA A 32 0.88 -4.54 0.31
CA ALA A 32 0.87 -3.38 1.21
C ALA A 32 0.17 -3.70 2.53
N SER A 33 -0.95 -4.42 2.49
CA SER A 33 -1.69 -4.86 3.68
C SER A 33 -0.85 -5.78 4.56
N ILE A 34 -0.22 -6.81 3.99
CA ILE A 34 0.68 -7.73 4.71
C ILE A 34 1.85 -6.95 5.35
N SER A 35 2.42 -6.01 4.59
CA SER A 35 3.55 -5.20 5.08
C SER A 35 3.12 -4.29 6.24
N LEU A 36 1.94 -3.68 6.15
CA LEU A 36 1.39 -2.83 7.22
C LEU A 36 1.06 -3.63 8.47
N GLU A 37 0.49 -4.82 8.34
CA GLU A 37 0.21 -5.72 9.45
C GLU A 37 1.49 -6.08 10.19
N ALA A 38 2.51 -6.55 9.48
CA ALA A 38 3.80 -6.90 10.07
C ALA A 38 4.49 -5.71 10.76
N ILE A 39 4.45 -4.52 10.17
CA ILE A 39 4.99 -3.30 10.78
C ILE A 39 4.22 -2.94 12.06
N THR A 40 2.89 -3.04 12.01
CA THR A 40 2.01 -2.69 13.12
C THR A 40 2.21 -3.64 14.30
N GLU A 41 2.31 -4.96 14.06
CA GLU A 41 2.60 -5.93 15.12
C GLU A 41 3.90 -5.63 15.88
N VAL A 42 4.96 -5.24 15.16
CA VAL A 42 6.23 -4.89 15.80
C VAL A 42 6.08 -3.61 16.63
N LEU A 43 5.43 -2.59 16.08
CA LEU A 43 5.16 -1.34 16.79
C LEU A 43 4.31 -1.57 18.03
N ASP A 44 3.23 -2.35 17.95
CA ASP A 44 2.34 -2.65 19.07
C ASP A 44 3.09 -3.35 20.21
N ARG A 45 4.01 -4.27 19.90
CA ARG A 45 4.87 -4.90 20.92
C ARG A 45 5.81 -3.91 21.59
N ILE A 46 6.31 -2.92 20.85
CA ILE A 46 7.17 -1.86 21.39
C ILE A 46 6.32 -0.91 22.26
N GLU A 47 5.15 -0.48 21.80
CA GLU A 47 4.25 0.39 22.56
C GLU A 47 3.76 -0.29 23.84
N ALA A 48 3.42 -1.57 23.81
CA ALA A 48 3.05 -2.32 25.01
C ALA A 48 4.17 -2.32 26.08
N LYS A 49 5.45 -2.29 25.67
CA LYS A 49 6.57 -2.12 26.60
C LYS A 49 6.62 -0.72 27.20
N VAL A 50 6.39 0.31 26.37
CA VAL A 50 6.34 1.71 26.79
C VAL A 50 5.20 1.93 27.79
N GLU A 51 4.00 1.43 27.48
CA GLU A 51 2.81 1.50 28.34
C GLU A 51 3.02 0.75 29.66
N ALA A 52 3.73 -0.38 29.64
CA ALA A 52 4.12 -1.11 30.84
C ALA A 52 5.27 -0.43 31.63
N GLY A 53 5.73 0.77 31.22
CA GLY A 53 6.81 1.51 31.86
C GLY A 53 8.19 0.86 31.73
N LYS A 54 8.37 -0.07 30.78
CA LYS A 54 9.65 -0.75 30.55
C LYS A 54 10.56 0.15 29.71
N ASN A 55 11.85 0.11 30.03
CA ASN A 55 12.85 0.76 29.20
C ASN A 55 13.02 0.01 27.87
N LEU A 56 12.89 0.73 26.77
CA LEU A 56 13.25 0.23 25.45
C LEU A 56 14.77 0.15 25.31
N SER A 57 15.25 -0.90 24.64
CA SER A 57 16.65 -0.98 24.20
C SER A 57 16.97 0.12 23.18
N ALA A 58 18.26 0.34 22.90
CA ALA A 58 18.66 1.29 21.86
C ALA A 58 18.08 0.88 20.48
N ASP A 59 18.17 -0.41 20.15
CA ASP A 59 17.65 -0.95 18.90
C ASP A 59 16.13 -0.80 18.81
N GLU A 60 15.40 -1.01 19.90
CA GLU A 60 13.94 -0.83 19.93
C GLU A 60 13.53 0.62 19.71
N LYS A 61 14.30 1.59 20.23
CA LYS A 61 14.04 3.02 19.99
C LYS A 61 14.28 3.40 18.53
N VAL A 62 15.35 2.89 17.94
CA VAL A 62 15.66 3.09 16.52
C VAL A 62 14.58 2.45 15.67
N MET A 63 14.27 1.18 15.91
CA MET A 63 13.25 0.41 15.19
C MET A 63 11.88 1.07 15.28
N ARG A 64 11.47 1.55 16.47
CA ARG A 64 10.23 2.32 16.65
C ARG A 64 10.17 3.53 15.71
N THR A 65 11.25 4.32 15.69
CA THR A 65 11.34 5.54 14.88
C THR A 65 11.28 5.22 13.38
N GLU A 66 12.05 4.22 12.94
CA GLU A 66 12.11 3.81 11.54
C GLU A 66 10.80 3.19 11.07
N LEU A 67 10.18 2.32 11.87
CA LEU A 67 8.90 1.68 11.54
C LEU A 67 7.75 2.68 11.45
N TYR A 68 7.68 3.68 12.34
CA TYR A 68 6.70 4.76 12.20
C TYR A 68 6.89 5.54 10.90
N ALA A 69 8.14 5.85 10.53
CA ALA A 69 8.42 6.55 9.28
C ALA A 69 8.04 5.72 8.05
N ILE A 70 8.29 4.40 8.07
CA ILE A 70 7.90 3.49 6.98
C ILE A 70 6.37 3.38 6.92
N LYS A 71 5.70 3.14 8.05
CA LYS A 71 4.23 3.05 8.14
C LYS A 71 3.57 4.28 7.53
N SER A 72 4.00 5.48 7.95
CA SER A 72 3.44 6.74 7.45
C SER A 72 3.68 6.94 5.94
N LYS A 73 4.84 6.52 5.41
CA LYS A 73 5.10 6.56 3.96
C LYS A 73 4.17 5.63 3.19
N ILE A 74 3.93 4.42 3.69
CA ILE A 74 3.03 3.45 3.05
C ILE A 74 1.59 4.00 3.07
N GLU A 75 1.10 4.46 4.23
CA GLU A 75 -0.24 5.03 4.38
C GLU A 75 -0.45 6.25 3.47
N ARG A 76 0.54 7.15 3.37
CA ARG A 76 0.48 8.29 2.45
C ARG A 76 0.42 7.82 1.00
N LYS A 77 1.28 6.87 0.59
CA LYS A 77 1.29 6.36 -0.79
C LYS A 77 -0.01 5.65 -1.16
N LEU A 78 -0.60 4.90 -0.23
CA LEU A 78 -1.91 4.32 -0.42
C LEU A 78 -2.98 5.41 -0.57
N THR A 79 -2.97 6.43 0.29
CA THR A 79 -3.90 7.57 0.21
C THR A 79 -3.77 8.32 -1.12
N ASP A 80 -2.54 8.67 -1.53
CA ASP A 80 -2.24 9.34 -2.80
C ASP A 80 -2.75 8.51 -3.99
N TYR A 81 -2.54 7.20 -3.94
CA TYR A 81 -3.02 6.28 -4.96
C TYR A 81 -4.54 6.25 -5.03
N TRP A 82 -5.23 6.14 -3.88
CA TRP A 82 -6.69 6.17 -3.82
C TRP A 82 -7.27 7.49 -4.34
N GLN A 83 -6.69 8.62 -3.97
CA GLN A 83 -7.12 9.94 -4.46
C GLN A 83 -6.91 10.08 -5.97
N THR A 84 -5.75 9.67 -6.49
CA THR A 84 -5.45 9.76 -7.93
C THR A 84 -6.34 8.83 -8.76
N THR A 85 -6.67 7.65 -8.22
CA THR A 85 -7.39 6.60 -8.97
C THR A 85 -8.90 6.72 -8.87
N TYR A 86 -9.43 7.16 -7.72
CA TYR A 86 -10.86 7.17 -7.42
C TYR A 86 -11.39 8.51 -6.90
N GLY A 87 -10.51 9.46 -6.56
CA GLY A 87 -10.86 10.71 -5.90
C GLY A 87 -11.44 11.81 -6.79
N GLY A 88 -11.20 11.76 -8.10
CA GLY A 88 -11.72 12.75 -9.07
C GLY A 88 -10.97 14.07 -9.08
#